data_AF-A0A7K8ZHJ4-F1
#
_entry.id   AF-A0A7K8ZHJ4-F1
#
_cell.length_a   1.000
_cell.length_b   1.000
_cell.length_c   1.000
_cell.angle_alpha   90.00
_cell.angle_beta   90.00
_cell.angle_gamma   90.00
#
_symmetry.space_group_name_H-M   'P 1'
#
loop_
_entity.id
_entity.type
_entity.pdbx_description
1 polymer ?
#
loop_
_entity_poly.entity_id
_entity_poly.type
_entity_poly.pdbx_seq_one_letter_code
_entity_poly.pdbx_strand_id
1 'polypeptide(L)'
;MWTAWCVAVCFFGARAEITQTRSLVLREDEKATLKCSQNNNHNSMYWYMQQPGKGLQLIYYSIAVDRKQEGDIPDGFQASRPSREEFNLDILSVTMNNSAVYFCATNLDTTLQSHLLSLHK
;
A
#
# COMPACT_ATOMS: atom_id res chain seq x y z
N MET A 1 36.37 -21.49 39.27
CA MET A 1 35.90 -20.19 38.76
C MET A 1 35.73 -20.33 37.25
N TRP A 2 34.50 -20.52 36.76
CA TRP A 2 34.21 -20.53 35.32
C TRP A 2 32.98 -19.66 35.11
N THR A 3 33.15 -18.45 34.56
CA THR A 3 32.03 -17.60 34.17
C THR A 3 31.60 -17.98 32.77
N ALA A 4 30.44 -18.62 32.65
CA ALA A 4 29.79 -18.83 31.36
C ALA A 4 29.29 -17.48 30.84
N TRP A 5 29.89 -16.98 29.76
CA TRP A 5 29.37 -15.81 29.05
C TRP A 5 28.12 -16.23 28.28
N CYS A 6 26.95 -15.89 28.81
CA CYS A 6 25.71 -15.92 28.03
C CYS A 6 25.80 -14.82 26.96
N VAL A 7 26.24 -15.16 25.75
CA VAL A 7 26.01 -14.30 24.59
C VAL A 7 24.53 -14.42 24.26
N ALA A 8 23.72 -13.52 24.84
CA ALA A 8 22.35 -13.32 24.40
C ALA A 8 22.41 -12.68 23.00
N VAL A 9 22.43 -13.52 21.95
CA VAL A 9 22.23 -13.05 20.59
C VAL A 9 20.77 -12.66 20.46
N CYS A 10 20.48 -11.39 20.75
CA CYS A 10 19.20 -10.80 20.42
C CYS A 10 19.13 -10.71 18.89
N PHE A 11 18.53 -11.73 18.26
CA PHE A 11 18.06 -11.59 16.89
C PHE A 11 16.94 -10.55 16.91
N PHE A 12 17.29 -9.28 16.67
CA PHE A 12 16.33 -8.28 16.24
C PHE A 12 15.86 -8.69 14.85
N GLY A 13 14.94 -9.64 14.79
CA GLY A 13 14.22 -9.93 13.56
C GLY A 13 13.56 -8.63 13.12
N ALA A 14 13.91 -8.13 11.93
CA ALA A 14 13.25 -6.96 11.36
C ALA A 14 11.76 -7.30 11.22
N ARG A 15 10.90 -6.56 11.93
CA ARG A 15 9.45 -6.74 11.82
C ARG A 15 9.03 -6.21 10.45
N ALA A 16 8.33 -7.07 9.71
CA ALA A 16 7.63 -6.69 8.50
C ALA A 16 6.64 -5.55 8.81
N GLU A 17 6.82 -4.40 8.17
CA GLU A 17 6.04 -3.19 8.44
C GLU A 17 5.70 -2.46 7.14
N ILE A 18 4.42 -2.09 7.03
CA ILE A 18 3.92 -1.15 6.04
C ILE A 18 3.61 0.14 6.79
N THR A 19 4.20 1.25 6.35
CA THR A 19 3.92 2.59 6.88
C THR A 19 3.17 3.38 5.83
N GLN A 20 2.12 4.10 6.22
CA GLN A 20 1.36 4.95 5.30
C GLN A 20 0.92 6.26 5.97
N THR A 21 0.50 7.24 5.16
CA THR A 21 -0.15 8.47 5.67
C THR A 21 -1.34 8.09 6.55
N ARG A 22 -1.31 8.52 7.82
CA ARG A 22 -2.30 8.09 8.84
C ARG A 22 -3.71 8.64 8.59
N SER A 23 -3.80 9.94 8.33
CA SER A 23 -5.08 10.64 8.12
C SER A 23 -4.82 12.02 7.53
N LEU A 24 -5.72 12.49 6.67
CA LEU A 24 -5.74 13.84 6.15
C LEU A 24 -7.17 14.39 6.27
N VAL A 25 -7.28 15.68 6.56
CA VAL A 25 -8.54 16.42 6.51
C VAL A 25 -8.30 17.59 5.56
N LEU A 26 -9.04 17.60 4.46
CA LEU A 26 -8.80 18.47 3.31
C LEU A 26 -10.12 19.14 2.91
N ARG A 27 -10.01 20.25 2.19
CA ARG A 27 -11.15 20.91 1.55
C ARG A 27 -11.34 20.36 0.14
N GLU A 28 -12.52 20.59 -0.44
CA GLU A 28 -12.75 20.30 -1.85
C GLU A 28 -11.76 21.06 -2.73
N ASP A 29 -11.43 20.49 -3.89
CA ASP A 29 -10.46 20.98 -4.88
C ASP A 29 -8.99 21.04 -4.41
N GLU A 30 -8.70 20.71 -3.14
CA GLU A 30 -7.33 20.55 -2.70
C GLU A 30 -6.68 19.30 -3.32
N LYS A 31 -5.35 19.33 -3.41
CA LYS A 31 -4.54 18.19 -3.81
C LYS A 31 -3.85 17.59 -2.60
N ALA A 32 -3.65 16.29 -2.61
CA ALA A 32 -2.91 15.61 -1.56
C ALA A 32 -2.16 14.40 -2.08
N THR A 33 -1.13 13.98 -1.33
CA THR A 33 -0.37 12.76 -1.60
C THR A 33 -0.45 11.85 -0.39
N LEU A 34 -0.97 10.65 -0.62
CA LEU A 34 -0.89 9.53 0.32
C LEU A 34 0.41 8.79 0.06
N LYS A 35 1.24 8.66 1.10
CA LYS A 35 2.52 7.94 1.02
C LYS A 35 2.35 6.54 1.56
N CYS A 36 3.06 5.59 0.96
CA CYS A 36 3.21 4.25 1.50
C CYS A 36 4.65 3.77 1.34
N SER A 37 5.19 3.16 2.40
CA SER A 37 6.47 2.49 2.40
C SER A 37 6.43 1.10 3.02
N GLN A 38 7.35 0.22 2.61
CA GLN A 38 7.49 -1.15 3.11
C GLN A 38 8.95 -1.54 3.32
N ASN A 39 9.22 -2.44 4.27
CA ASN A 39 10.56 -2.98 4.58
C ASN A 39 10.71 -4.50 4.33
N ASN A 40 9.72 -5.10 3.67
CA ASN A 40 9.61 -6.54 3.39
C ASN A 40 10.28 -6.99 2.09
N ASN A 41 10.89 -6.07 1.32
CA ASN A 41 11.41 -6.36 -0.01
C ASN A 41 10.33 -6.95 -0.96
N HIS A 42 9.07 -6.57 -0.76
CA HIS A 42 7.96 -6.99 -1.60
C HIS A 42 8.01 -6.27 -2.97
N ASN A 43 7.76 -7.01 -4.05
CA ASN A 43 7.76 -6.43 -5.39
C ASN A 43 6.45 -5.69 -5.67
N SER A 44 5.32 -6.31 -5.34
CA SER A 44 4.01 -5.75 -5.61
C SER A 44 3.55 -4.82 -4.48
N MET A 45 2.97 -3.67 -4.85
CA MET A 45 2.29 -2.75 -3.94
C MET A 45 0.96 -2.31 -4.53
N TYR A 46 0.00 -2.01 -3.67
CA TYR A 46 -1.39 -1.76 -4.03
C TYR A 46 -1.92 -0.59 -3.22
N TRP A 47 -2.79 0.20 -3.84
CA TRP A 47 -3.62 1.20 -3.17
C TRP A 47 -5.08 0.83 -3.33
N TYR A 48 -5.78 0.71 -2.19
CA TYR A 48 -7.21 0.48 -2.13
C TYR A 48 -7.92 1.65 -1.46
N MET A 49 -9.17 1.86 -1.86
CA MET A 49 -10.12 2.73 -1.18
C MET A 49 -11.26 1.88 -0.59
N GLN A 50 -11.70 2.24 0.62
CA GLN A 50 -12.92 1.72 1.21
C GLN A 50 -13.81 2.87 1.64
N GLN A 51 -14.89 3.08 0.88
CA GLN A 51 -15.97 3.99 1.27
C GLN A 51 -16.93 3.29 2.25
N PRO A 52 -17.62 4.05 3.13
CA PRO A 52 -18.63 3.49 4.01
C PRO A 52 -19.68 2.68 3.23
N GLY A 53 -19.94 1.44 3.66
CA GLY A 53 -20.92 0.55 3.04
C GLY A 53 -20.48 -0.09 1.71
N LYS A 54 -19.26 0.17 1.23
CA LYS A 54 -18.68 -0.49 0.05
C LYS A 54 -17.57 -1.48 0.43
N GLY A 55 -17.29 -2.41 -0.49
CA GLY A 55 -16.12 -3.27 -0.41
C GLY A 55 -14.81 -2.50 -0.65
N LEU A 56 -13.69 -3.20 -0.52
CA LEU A 56 -12.40 -2.69 -0.97
C LEU A 56 -12.41 -2.55 -2.49
N GLN A 57 -12.00 -1.39 -2.99
CA GLN A 57 -11.90 -1.08 -4.42
C GLN A 57 -10.45 -0.74 -4.75
N LEU A 58 -9.89 -1.35 -5.80
CA LEU A 58 -8.50 -1.11 -6.18
C LEU A 58 -8.40 0.21 -6.94
N ILE A 59 -7.49 1.10 -6.52
CA ILE A 59 -7.21 2.36 -7.23
C ILE A 59 -6.07 2.13 -8.23
N TYR A 60 -4.92 1.67 -7.74
CA TYR A 60 -3.72 1.38 -8.52
C TYR A 60 -2.94 0.22 -7.89
N TYR A 61 -2.19 -0.49 -8.72
CA TYR A 61 -1.16 -1.41 -8.27
C TYR A 61 0.13 -1.26 -9.06
N SER A 62 1.21 -1.81 -8.53
CA SER A 62 2.53 -1.77 -9.14
C SER A 62 3.28 -3.04 -8.82
N ILE A 63 3.84 -3.71 -9.83
CA ILE A 63 4.64 -4.94 -9.67
C ILE A 63 6.16 -4.68 -9.69
N ALA A 64 6.58 -3.49 -10.12
CA ALA A 64 7.98 -3.08 -10.15
C ALA A 64 8.09 -1.54 -10.14
N VAL A 65 9.28 -1.04 -9.82
CA VAL A 65 9.63 0.39 -9.91
C VAL A 65 9.22 0.96 -11.27
N ASP A 66 8.65 2.17 -11.26
CA ASP A 66 8.12 2.88 -12.42
C ASP A 66 6.99 2.16 -13.22
N ARG A 67 6.56 0.97 -12.79
CA ARG A 67 5.48 0.21 -13.41
C ARG A 67 4.24 0.22 -12.53
N LYS A 68 3.27 1.04 -12.93
CA LYS A 68 1.95 1.16 -12.29
C LYS A 68 0.86 0.75 -13.27
N GLN A 69 -0.23 0.20 -12.75
CA GLN A 69 -1.39 -0.22 -13.51
C GLN A 69 -2.65 0.24 -12.78
N GLU A 70 -3.61 0.72 -13.56
CA GLU A 70 -4.92 1.14 -13.08
C GLU A 70 -5.71 -0.03 -12.50
N GLY A 71 -6.45 0.24 -11.42
CA GLY A 71 -7.39 -0.69 -10.81
C GLY A 71 -8.83 -0.48 -11.29
N ASP A 72 -9.77 -0.71 -10.39
CA ASP A 72 -11.21 -0.58 -10.64
C ASP A 72 -11.67 0.89 -10.71
N ILE A 73 -10.98 1.78 -9.98
CA ILE A 73 -11.39 3.19 -9.79
C ILE A 73 -10.17 4.14 -9.85
N PRO A 74 -9.44 4.22 -10.97
CA PRO A 74 -8.25 5.06 -11.09
C PRO A 74 -8.56 6.56 -11.20
N ASP A 75 -9.77 6.93 -11.62
CA ASP A 75 -10.16 8.30 -11.94
C ASP A 75 -9.97 9.25 -10.75
N GLY A 76 -9.35 10.42 -11.02
CA GLY A 76 -9.07 11.43 -10.00
C GLY A 76 -7.82 11.14 -9.16
N PHE A 77 -7.10 10.05 -9.44
CA PHE A 77 -5.85 9.69 -8.78
C PHE A 77 -4.69 9.58 -9.76
N GLN A 78 -3.47 9.69 -9.23
CA GLN A 78 -2.24 9.41 -9.96
C GLN A 78 -1.26 8.68 -9.05
N ALA A 79 -0.85 7.47 -9.41
CA ALA A 79 0.14 6.73 -8.64
C ALA A 79 1.58 6.99 -9.12
N SER A 80 2.55 6.88 -8.21
CA SER A 80 3.99 6.90 -8.50
C SER A 80 4.75 5.85 -7.69
N ARG A 81 5.67 5.14 -8.33
CA ARG A 81 6.47 4.05 -7.73
C ARG A 81 7.97 4.37 -7.85
N PRO A 82 8.51 5.28 -7.02
CA PRO A 82 9.90 5.74 -7.16
C PRO A 82 10.93 4.67 -6.72
N SER A 83 10.55 3.71 -5.89
CA SER A 83 11.41 2.62 -5.43
C SER A 83 10.62 1.35 -5.15
N ARG A 84 11.31 0.25 -4.81
CA ARG A 84 10.63 -0.99 -4.38
C ARG A 84 9.93 -0.77 -3.04
N GLU A 85 10.49 0.09 -2.20
CA GLU A 85 10.03 0.37 -0.86
C GLU A 85 8.85 1.32 -0.87
N GLU A 86 8.71 2.21 -1.86
CA GLU A 86 7.71 3.29 -1.86
C GLU A 86 6.68 3.18 -2.98
N PHE A 87 5.41 3.46 -2.64
CA PHE A 87 4.32 3.61 -3.61
C PHE A 87 3.37 4.73 -3.19
N ASN A 88 3.43 5.88 -3.86
CA ASN A 88 2.66 7.07 -3.51
C ASN A 88 1.42 7.19 -4.40
N LEU A 89 0.35 7.78 -3.84
CA LEU A 89 -0.91 8.04 -4.51
C LEU A 89 -1.29 9.51 -4.36
N ASP A 90 -1.30 10.24 -5.47
CA ASP A 90 -1.76 11.61 -5.53
C ASP A 90 -3.27 11.64 -5.79
N ILE A 91 -3.97 12.48 -5.04
CA ILE A 91 -5.36 12.86 -5.24
C ILE A 91 -5.34 14.17 -6.03
N LEU A 92 -5.82 14.13 -7.27
CA LEU A 92 -5.65 15.23 -8.22
C LEU A 92 -6.58 16.42 -7.93
N SER A 93 -7.75 16.15 -7.35
CA SER A 93 -8.72 17.12 -6.87
C SER A 93 -9.64 16.44 -5.86
N VAL A 94 -9.65 16.88 -4.61
CA VAL A 94 -10.48 16.27 -3.55
C VAL A 94 -11.96 16.61 -3.77
N THR A 95 -12.80 15.59 -3.66
CA THR A 95 -14.26 15.69 -3.64
C THR A 95 -14.82 14.92 -2.45
N MET A 96 -16.11 15.10 -2.13
CA MET A 96 -16.78 14.29 -1.09
C MET A 96 -16.65 12.77 -1.30
N ASN A 97 -16.56 12.32 -2.55
CA ASN A 97 -16.37 10.90 -2.86
C ASN A 97 -15.00 10.37 -2.40
N ASN A 98 -14.01 11.24 -2.20
CA ASN A 98 -12.70 10.84 -1.69
C ASN A 98 -12.68 10.63 -0.16
N SER A 99 -13.79 10.93 0.55
CA SER A 99 -13.92 10.66 1.98
C SER A 99 -14.07 9.15 2.24
N ALA A 100 -12.95 8.51 2.56
CA ALA A 100 -12.82 7.06 2.65
C ALA A 100 -11.62 6.67 3.52
N VAL A 101 -11.53 5.38 3.84
CA VAL A 101 -10.29 4.79 4.37
C VAL A 101 -9.44 4.32 3.19
N TYR A 102 -8.16 4.67 3.19
CA TYR A 102 -7.21 4.25 2.18
C TYR A 102 -6.25 3.22 2.76
N PHE A 103 -6.00 2.14 2.00
CA PHE A 103 -5.14 1.05 2.41
C PHE A 103 -4.03 0.85 1.40
N CYS A 104 -2.79 0.88 1.88
CA CYS A 104 -1.65 0.33 1.17
C CYS A 104 -1.43 -1.13 1.56
N ALA A 105 -1.20 -1.98 0.56
CA ALA A 105 -0.85 -3.38 0.76
C ALA A 105 0.34 -3.76 -0.11
N THR A 106 1.06 -4.82 0.27
CA THR A 106 2.26 -5.27 -0.46
C THR A 106 2.28 -6.80 -0.54
N ASN A 107 2.93 -7.33 -1.58
CA ASN A 107 3.09 -8.77 -1.78
C ASN A 107 4.48 -9.08 -2.39
N LEU A 108 5.09 -10.20 -1.98
CA LEU A 108 6.40 -10.66 -2.45
C LEU A 108 6.44 -10.98 -3.95
N ASP A 109 5.28 -11.16 -4.57
CA ASP A 109 5.10 -11.62 -5.96
C ASP A 109 5.50 -13.08 -6.15
N THR A 110 4.54 -13.96 -5.84
CA THR A 110 4.47 -15.30 -6.43
C THR A 110 3.19 -15.28 -7.27
N THR A 111 3.34 -15.29 -8.59
CA THR A 111 2.31 -15.59 -9.60
C THR A 111 0.85 -15.46 -9.12
N LEU A 112 0.17 -14.40 -9.56
CA LEU A 112 -1.29 -14.18 -9.54
C LEU A 112 -2.07 -15.42 -9.02
N GLN A 113 -2.62 -15.37 -7.80
CA GLN A 113 -3.71 -16.27 -7.42
C GLN A 113 -4.95 -15.91 -8.26
N SER A 114 -4.90 -16.22 -9.55
CA SER A 114 -6.01 -16.22 -10.50
C SER A 114 -7.14 -17.16 -10.05
N HIS A 115 -6.88 -18.02 -9.07
CA HIS A 115 -7.83 -18.99 -8.53
C HIS A 115 -8.88 -18.43 -7.56
N LEU A 116 -8.73 -17.22 -6.99
CA LEU A 116 -9.72 -16.69 -6.03
C LEU A 116 -10.72 -15.68 -6.62
N LEU A 117 -10.48 -15.14 -7.82
CA LEU A 117 -11.41 -14.24 -8.49
C LEU A 117 -12.50 -14.97 -9.29
N SER A 118 -12.42 -16.30 -9.41
CA SER A 118 -13.41 -17.09 -10.17
C SER A 118 -14.63 -17.55 -9.37
N LEU A 119 -14.78 -17.15 -8.09
CA LEU A 119 -15.86 -17.66 -7.22
C LEU A 119 -16.93 -16.62 -6.82
N HIS A 120 -16.98 -15.46 -7.46
CA HIS A 120 -18.05 -14.48 -7.25
C HIS A 120 -18.77 -14.05 -8.54
N LYS A 121 -19.04 -15.01 -9.44
CA LYS A 121 -20.01 -14.81 -10.52
C LYS A 121 -21.21 -15.72 -10.36
#